data_AF-A0A6A3MU90-F1
#
_entry.id   AF-A0A6A3MU90-F1
#
_cell.length_a   1.000
_cell.length_b   1.000
_cell.length_c   1.000
_cell.angle_alpha   90.00
_cell.angle_beta   90.00
_cell.angle_gamma   90.00
#
_symmetry.space_group_name_H-M   'P 1'
#
loop_
_entity.id
_entity.type
_entity.pdbx_description
1 polymer ?
#
loop_
_entity_poly.entity_id
_entity_poly.type
_entity_poly.pdbx_seq_one_letter_code
_entity_poly.pdbx_strand_id
1 'polypeptide(L)'
;MADWYLENLYVLAVVLGCSPMVFVLSFIGLSMRVRRKFVGAAAETRKTSDTPEVALIKAHTRVVRLLSVVGILMQVVLLVRITRLTSTGSSYSLGLIRPVINLCVFLLGFMTNTHAACRVAYLLLLGQIVVFDAVAEVSFAMVMDCVQTQGIQCGELSLSLSTLQFLKRRELASLFLSPWVALETAYLCVAIGFCSSRYSARRLSLSRPTFNLRAALLAHFPVHPHQASNAAAATVASSKRPRFAV
;
A
#
# COMPACT_ATOMS: atom_id res chain seq x y z
N MET A 1 34.78 16.51 21.06
CA MET A 1 34.17 16.66 19.72
C MET A 1 33.38 15.39 19.50
N ALA A 2 32.05 15.47 19.50
CA ALA A 2 31.22 14.29 19.24
C ALA A 2 31.31 13.95 17.75
N ASP A 3 31.42 12.66 17.42
CA ASP A 3 31.51 12.21 16.03
C ASP A 3 30.10 12.23 15.41
N TRP A 4 29.78 13.33 14.71
CA TRP A 4 28.48 13.55 14.07
C TRP A 4 28.07 12.38 13.16
N TYR A 5 29.04 11.71 12.54
CA TYR A 5 28.80 10.58 11.64
C TYR A 5 28.31 9.35 12.42
N LEU A 6 28.95 9.05 13.55
CA LEU A 6 28.61 7.91 14.39
C LEU A 6 27.25 8.10 15.08
N GLU A 7 26.96 9.32 15.55
CA GLU A 7 25.64 9.67 16.07
C GLU A 7 24.55 9.51 15.00
N ASN A 8 24.83 9.95 13.76
CA ASN A 8 23.89 9.84 12.66
C ASN A 8 23.61 8.38 12.27
N LEU A 9 24.65 7.54 12.23
CA LEU A 9 24.52 6.10 12.00
C LEU A 9 23.67 5.43 13.08
N TYR A 10 23.84 5.81 14.34
CA TYR A 10 23.03 5.27 15.43
C TYR A 10 21.55 5.62 15.26
N VAL A 11 21.24 6.89 14.93
CA VAL A 11 19.87 7.32 14.66
C VAL A 11 19.27 6.55 13.48
N LEU A 12 20.03 6.40 12.39
CA LEU A 12 19.59 5.66 11.20
C LEU A 12 19.30 4.19 11.53
N ALA A 13 20.19 3.55 12.30
CA ALA A 13 20.03 2.16 12.73
C ALA A 13 18.79 1.97 13.62
N VAL A 14 18.54 2.88 14.56
CA VAL A 14 17.34 2.86 15.41
C VAL A 14 16.08 3.01 14.55
N VAL A 15 16.04 4.01 13.66
CA VAL A 15 14.88 4.28 12.80
C VAL A 15 14.57 3.09 11.88
N LEU A 16 15.58 2.55 11.21
CA LEU A 16 15.43 1.38 10.35
C LEU A 16 15.08 0.11 11.14
N GLY A 17 15.58 -0.04 12.37
CA GLY A 17 15.30 -1.18 13.25
C GLY A 17 13.90 -1.14 13.89
N CYS A 18 13.38 0.05 14.19
CA CYS A 18 12.03 0.22 14.75
C CYS A 18 10.94 -0.16 13.74
N SER A 19 11.16 0.07 12.45
CA SER A 19 10.17 -0.20 11.40
C SER A 19 9.74 -1.69 11.34
N PRO A 20 10.65 -2.68 11.27
CA PRO A 20 10.30 -4.11 11.36
C PRO A 20 9.55 -4.47 12.65
N MET A 21 9.89 -3.87 13.79
CA MET A 21 9.19 -4.13 15.04
C MET A 21 7.73 -3.69 14.96
N VAL A 22 7.47 -2.51 14.38
CA VAL A 22 6.11 -2.01 14.15
C VAL A 22 5.35 -2.89 13.16
N PHE A 23 6.01 -3.41 12.12
CA PHE A 23 5.42 -4.41 11.23
C PHE A 23 5.01 -5.68 11.97
N VAL A 24 5.85 -6.23 12.85
CA VAL A 24 5.49 -7.44 13.62
C VAL A 24 4.28 -7.16 14.52
N LEU A 25 4.26 -6.00 15.18
CA LEU A 25 3.12 -5.59 16.02
C LEU A 25 1.84 -5.38 15.20
N SER A 26 1.92 -4.74 14.02
CA SER A 26 0.77 -4.57 13.12
C SER A 26 0.26 -5.93 12.64
N PHE A 27 1.15 -6.84 12.27
CA PHE A 27 0.84 -8.18 11.82
C PHE A 27 0.11 -9.00 12.89
N ILE A 28 0.63 -9.03 14.12
CA ILE A 28 0.00 -9.72 15.25
C ILE A 28 -1.38 -9.11 15.53
N GLY A 29 -1.47 -7.77 15.57
CA GLY A 29 -2.72 -7.06 15.80
C GLY A 29 -3.79 -7.36 14.74
N LEU A 30 -3.42 -7.36 13.46
CA LEU A 30 -4.31 -7.70 12.35
C LEU A 30 -4.74 -9.17 12.41
N SER A 31 -3.81 -10.08 12.64
CA SER A 31 -4.07 -11.51 12.76
C SER A 31 -5.05 -11.82 13.90
N MET A 32 -4.86 -11.20 15.08
CA MET A 32 -5.80 -11.32 16.19
C MET A 32 -7.18 -10.75 15.86
N ARG A 33 -7.24 -9.57 15.21
CA ARG A 33 -8.50 -8.95 14.80
C ARG A 33 -9.27 -9.81 13.80
N VAL A 34 -8.57 -10.41 12.83
CA VAL A 34 -9.18 -11.34 11.87
C VAL A 34 -9.64 -12.59 12.60
N ARG A 35 -8.80 -13.22 13.42
CA ARG A 35 -9.17 -14.43 14.17
C ARG A 35 -10.41 -14.22 15.04
N ARG A 36 -10.48 -13.11 15.80
CA ARG A 36 -11.67 -12.76 16.62
C ARG A 36 -12.94 -12.55 15.78
N LYS A 37 -12.82 -12.08 14.54
CA LYS A 37 -13.97 -11.92 13.63
C LYS A 37 -14.47 -13.23 13.03
N PHE A 38 -13.63 -14.26 12.99
CA PHE A 38 -13.94 -15.56 12.40
C PHE A 38 -14.19 -16.67 13.44
N VAL A 39 -13.87 -16.43 14.71
CA VAL A 39 -14.10 -17.34 15.83
C VAL A 39 -15.16 -16.71 16.76
N GLY A 40 -16.36 -17.30 16.83
CA GLY A 40 -17.48 -16.87 17.69
C GLY A 40 -18.82 -16.73 16.95
N ALA A 41 -19.88 -16.26 17.65
CA ALA A 41 -21.25 -16.05 17.14
C ALA A 41 -21.35 -15.13 15.89
N ALA A 42 -20.27 -14.41 15.54
CA ALA A 42 -20.14 -13.65 14.31
C ALA A 42 -19.93 -14.52 13.05
N ALA A 43 -19.53 -15.79 13.20
CA ALA A 43 -19.44 -16.75 12.11
C ALA A 43 -20.83 -17.29 11.72
N GLU A 44 -21.71 -17.50 12.71
CA GLU A 44 -23.08 -18.01 12.50
C GLU A 44 -23.99 -17.03 11.75
N THR A 45 -23.72 -15.72 11.85
CA THR A 45 -24.50 -14.65 11.20
C THR A 45 -23.95 -14.22 9.83
N ARG A 46 -22.90 -14.89 9.33
CA ARG A 46 -22.08 -14.36 8.22
C ARG A 46 -22.51 -14.85 6.83
N LYS A 47 -23.20 -13.97 6.09
CA LYS A 47 -23.42 -14.10 4.63
C LYS A 47 -22.21 -13.66 3.79
N THR A 48 -20.96 -13.97 4.15
CA THR A 48 -19.78 -13.57 3.33
C THR A 48 -18.92 -14.76 2.97
N SER A 49 -18.60 -14.93 1.68
CA SER A 49 -17.79 -16.05 1.16
C SER A 49 -16.27 -15.92 1.38
N ASP A 50 -15.80 -14.93 2.15
CA ASP A 50 -14.37 -14.69 2.34
C ASP A 50 -13.82 -15.64 3.42
N THR A 51 -12.75 -16.37 3.09
CA THR A 51 -11.96 -17.17 4.07
C THR A 51 -11.14 -16.26 4.99
N PRO A 52 -10.72 -16.73 6.19
CA PRO A 52 -9.89 -15.93 7.11
C PRO A 52 -8.59 -15.44 6.45
N GLU A 53 -7.99 -16.26 5.59
CA GLU A 53 -6.80 -15.90 4.80
C GLU A 53 -7.06 -14.70 3.87
N VAL A 54 -8.15 -14.73 3.11
CA VAL A 54 -8.50 -13.63 2.19
C VAL A 54 -8.83 -12.35 2.96
N ALA A 55 -9.46 -12.45 4.12
CA ALA A 55 -9.74 -11.30 4.97
C ALA A 55 -8.45 -10.68 5.55
N LEU A 56 -7.46 -11.50 5.90
CA LEU A 56 -6.15 -11.05 6.35
C LEU A 56 -5.40 -10.34 5.22
N ILE A 57 -5.36 -10.93 4.03
CA ILE A 57 -4.76 -10.31 2.83
C ILE A 57 -5.40 -8.95 2.52
N LYS A 58 -6.73 -8.86 2.57
CA LYS A 58 -7.45 -7.58 2.39
C LYS A 58 -7.09 -6.56 3.47
N ALA A 59 -6.89 -7.00 4.71
CA ALA A 59 -6.51 -6.10 5.80
C ALA A 59 -5.10 -5.53 5.59
N HIS A 60 -4.11 -6.36 5.26
CA HIS A 60 -2.76 -5.92 4.91
C HIS A 60 -2.74 -5.02 3.66
N THR A 61 -3.56 -5.34 2.64
CA THR A 61 -3.73 -4.46 1.47
C THR A 61 -4.24 -3.06 1.84
N ARG A 62 -5.16 -2.96 2.83
CA ARG A 62 -5.62 -1.66 3.34
C ARG A 62 -4.51 -0.93 4.08
N VAL A 63 -3.71 -1.62 4.87
CA VAL A 63 -2.56 -1.03 5.56
C VAL A 63 -1.56 -0.48 4.55
N VAL A 64 -1.20 -1.25 3.52
CA VAL A 64 -0.33 -0.75 2.43
C VAL A 64 -0.90 0.53 1.83
N ARG A 65 -2.19 0.56 1.45
CA ARG A 65 -2.82 1.76 0.91
C ARG A 65 -2.79 2.95 1.87
N LEU A 66 -3.04 2.74 3.16
CA LEU A 66 -2.96 3.80 4.17
C LEU A 66 -1.54 4.33 4.31
N LEU A 67 -0.55 3.45 4.39
CA LEU A 67 0.86 3.85 4.45
C LEU A 67 1.30 4.56 3.17
N SER A 68 0.82 4.14 2.00
CA SER A 68 1.05 4.85 0.73
C SER A 68 0.45 6.25 0.73
N VAL A 69 -0.74 6.46 1.31
CA VAL A 69 -1.31 7.82 1.49
C VAL A 69 -0.41 8.68 2.37
N VAL A 70 0.09 8.14 3.49
CA VAL A 70 1.04 8.84 4.35
C VAL A 70 2.32 9.20 3.59
N GLY A 71 2.84 8.27 2.78
CA GLY A 71 3.99 8.51 1.90
C GLY A 71 3.75 9.63 0.90
N ILE A 72 2.58 9.63 0.22
CA ILE A 72 2.18 10.70 -0.70
C ILE A 72 2.15 12.05 0.03
N LEU A 73 1.54 12.12 1.21
CA LEU A 73 1.49 13.36 2.01
C LEU A 73 2.90 13.86 2.34
N MET A 74 3.82 12.98 2.73
CA MET A 74 5.22 13.34 2.98
C MET A 74 5.92 13.89 1.73
N GLN A 75 5.67 13.31 0.55
CA GLN A 75 6.27 13.79 -0.71
C GLN A 75 5.66 15.12 -1.17
N VAL A 76 4.35 15.31 -1.01
CA VAL A 76 3.68 16.59 -1.29
C VAL A 76 4.25 17.70 -0.41
N VAL A 77 4.44 17.42 0.89
CA VAL A 77 5.07 18.38 1.82
C VAL A 77 6.48 18.74 1.36
N LEU A 78 7.29 17.75 0.96
CA LEU A 78 8.64 18.00 0.44
C LEU A 78 8.60 18.83 -0.84
N LEU A 79 7.71 18.51 -1.79
CA LEU A 79 7.56 19.20 -3.06
C LEU A 79 7.20 20.68 -2.84
N VAL A 80 6.19 20.96 -2.02
CA VAL A 80 5.79 22.34 -1.68
C VAL A 80 6.94 23.10 -1.03
N ARG A 81 7.72 22.45 -0.17
CA ARG A 81 8.87 23.08 0.49
C ARG A 81 9.98 23.41 -0.51
N ILE A 82 10.37 22.46 -1.36
CA ILE A 82 11.41 22.67 -2.39
C ILE A 82 11.00 23.80 -3.34
N THR A 83 9.75 23.83 -3.81
CA THR A 83 9.28 24.90 -4.72
C THR A 83 9.28 26.30 -4.10
N ARG A 84 9.32 26.40 -2.76
CA ARG A 84 9.38 27.68 -2.03
C ARG A 84 10.81 28.11 -1.71
N LEU A 85 11.82 27.27 -1.99
CA LEU A 85 13.22 27.64 -1.81
C LEU A 85 13.67 28.46 -3.03
N THR A 86 14.23 29.63 -2.76
CA THR A 86 14.67 30.60 -3.78
C THR A 86 15.98 30.22 -4.48
N SER A 87 16.72 29.23 -3.97
CA SER A 87 17.91 28.68 -4.62
C SER A 87 17.61 27.29 -5.16
N THR A 88 17.47 27.19 -6.48
CA THR A 88 17.39 25.93 -7.23
C THR A 88 18.76 25.30 -7.49
N GLY A 89 19.84 25.87 -6.95
CA GLY A 89 21.21 25.42 -7.21
C GLY A 89 21.66 24.20 -6.40
N SER A 90 20.88 23.73 -5.42
CA SER A 90 21.34 22.69 -4.51
C SER A 90 21.06 21.28 -5.03
N SER A 91 22.16 20.54 -5.23
CA SER A 91 22.40 19.09 -5.15
C SER A 91 21.24 18.08 -5.24
N TYR A 92 21.61 16.87 -5.67
CA TYR A 92 20.79 15.65 -5.81
C TYR A 92 19.68 15.46 -4.75
N SER A 93 19.90 15.86 -3.49
CA SER A 93 18.98 15.70 -2.36
C SER A 93 17.76 16.64 -2.36
N LEU A 94 17.85 17.80 -3.04
CA LEU A 94 16.81 18.84 -3.06
C LEU A 94 16.19 19.06 -4.44
N GLY A 95 16.60 18.27 -5.44
CA GLY A 95 16.01 18.32 -6.78
C GLY A 95 14.55 17.84 -6.79
N LEU A 96 13.70 18.52 -7.57
CA LEU A 96 12.27 18.17 -7.74
C LEU A 96 12.02 16.75 -8.27
N ILE A 97 13.01 16.16 -8.92
CA ILE A 97 12.92 14.82 -9.51
C ILE A 97 12.59 13.77 -8.43
N ARG A 98 13.24 13.84 -7.26
CA ARG A 98 13.09 12.86 -6.18
C ARG A 98 11.68 12.80 -5.58
N PRO A 99 11.07 13.90 -5.11
CA PRO A 99 9.69 13.85 -4.60
C PRO A 99 8.67 13.46 -5.67
N VAL A 100 8.89 13.82 -6.94
CA VAL A 100 8.00 13.45 -8.05
C VAL A 100 8.06 11.94 -8.32
N ILE A 101 9.26 11.36 -8.43
CA ILE A 101 9.43 9.91 -8.59
C ILE A 101 8.81 9.18 -7.40
N ASN A 102 9.12 9.59 -6.17
CA ASN A 102 8.60 8.94 -4.98
C ASN A 102 7.07 9.01 -4.90
N LEU A 103 6.45 10.11 -5.33
CA LEU A 103 4.99 10.23 -5.40
C LEU A 103 4.39 9.23 -6.39
N CYS A 104 4.99 9.08 -7.58
CA CYS A 104 4.60 8.05 -8.55
C CYS A 104 4.73 6.63 -7.97
N VAL A 105 5.81 6.37 -7.24
CA VAL A 105 6.03 5.08 -6.56
C VAL A 105 4.93 4.82 -5.53
N PHE A 106 4.58 5.77 -4.66
CA PHE A 106 3.52 5.57 -3.67
C PHE A 106 2.14 5.36 -4.30
N LEU A 107 1.87 5.91 -5.49
CA LEU A 107 0.64 5.61 -6.24
C LEU A 107 0.55 4.13 -6.66
N LEU A 108 1.67 3.47 -6.93
CA LEU A 108 1.68 2.02 -7.22
C LEU A 108 1.18 1.18 -6.03
N GLY A 109 1.27 1.71 -4.81
CA GLY A 109 0.73 1.06 -3.61
C GLY A 109 -0.76 0.72 -3.69
N PHE A 110 -1.53 1.48 -4.46
CA PHE A 110 -2.96 1.23 -4.71
C PHE A 110 -3.22 0.07 -5.67
N MET A 111 -2.23 -0.24 -6.51
CA MET A 111 -2.28 -1.27 -7.55
C MET A 111 -1.68 -2.61 -7.09
N THR A 112 -1.22 -2.71 -5.84
CA THR A 112 -0.62 -3.94 -5.28
C THR A 112 -1.56 -5.15 -5.28
N ASN A 113 -2.87 -4.96 -5.36
CA ASN A 113 -3.85 -6.04 -5.43
C ASN A 113 -4.30 -6.41 -6.85
N THR A 114 -3.81 -5.73 -7.90
CA THR A 114 -4.24 -5.97 -9.29
C THR A 114 -3.36 -7.01 -9.99
N HIS A 115 -2.03 -6.86 -9.92
CA HIS A 115 -1.08 -7.73 -10.61
C HIS A 115 0.16 -7.99 -9.76
N ALA A 116 0.77 -9.17 -9.93
CA ALA A 116 1.98 -9.57 -9.21
C ALA A 116 3.17 -8.66 -9.54
N ALA A 117 3.33 -8.30 -10.82
CA ALA A 117 4.35 -7.36 -11.27
C ALA A 117 4.27 -6.00 -10.57
N CYS A 118 3.06 -5.49 -10.29
CA CYS A 118 2.89 -4.22 -9.56
C CYS A 118 3.41 -4.32 -8.11
N ARG A 119 3.22 -5.46 -7.44
CA ARG A 119 3.75 -5.67 -6.08
C ARG A 119 5.27 -5.73 -6.07
N VAL A 120 5.85 -6.49 -7.00
CA VAL A 120 7.30 -6.64 -7.11
C VAL A 120 7.95 -5.31 -7.48
N ALA A 121 7.41 -4.61 -8.49
CA ALA A 121 7.89 -3.28 -8.86
C ALA A 121 7.79 -2.31 -7.68
N TYR A 122 6.67 -2.31 -6.95
CA TYR A 122 6.51 -1.45 -5.78
C TYR A 122 7.53 -1.76 -4.69
N LEU A 123 7.78 -3.05 -4.40
CA LEU A 123 8.79 -3.48 -3.44
C LEU A 123 10.21 -2.99 -3.83
N LEU A 124 10.60 -3.16 -5.09
CA LEU A 124 11.92 -2.74 -5.59
C LEU A 124 12.08 -1.22 -5.52
N LEU A 125 11.05 -0.48 -5.93
CA LEU A 125 11.05 0.98 -5.91
C LEU A 125 11.04 1.54 -4.48
N LEU A 126 10.39 0.86 -3.53
CA LEU A 126 10.51 1.21 -2.09
C LEU A 126 11.96 1.02 -1.59
N GLY A 127 12.66 -0.02 -2.05
CA GLY A 127 14.09 -0.20 -1.75
C GLY A 127 14.95 0.96 -2.28
N GLN A 128 14.68 1.40 -3.51
CA GLN A 128 15.31 2.58 -4.10
C GLN A 128 15.08 3.84 -3.23
N ILE A 129 13.84 4.04 -2.75
CA ILE A 129 13.51 5.17 -1.86
C ILE A 129 14.34 5.11 -0.58
N VAL A 130 14.44 3.95 0.08
CA VAL A 130 15.24 3.81 1.31
C VAL A 130 16.70 4.21 1.09
N VAL A 131 17.31 3.78 -0.01
CA VAL A 131 18.71 4.11 -0.33
C VAL A 131 18.87 5.63 -0.54
N PHE A 132 18.02 6.23 -1.38
CA PHE A 132 18.15 7.67 -1.66
C PHE A 132 17.78 8.55 -0.48
N ASP A 133 16.81 8.14 0.33
CA ASP A 133 16.44 8.84 1.57
C ASP A 133 17.57 8.76 2.60
N ALA A 134 18.29 7.63 2.70
CA ALA A 134 19.44 7.50 3.59
C ALA A 134 20.62 8.37 3.14
N VAL A 135 20.93 8.38 1.84
CA VAL A 135 21.98 9.27 1.28
C VAL A 135 21.63 10.73 1.52
N ALA A 136 20.37 11.12 1.31
CA ALA A 136 19.91 12.48 1.55
C ALA A 136 20.00 12.86 3.03
N GLU A 137 19.63 11.95 3.94
CA GLU A 137 19.70 12.16 5.39
C GLU A 137 21.15 12.40 5.85
N VAL A 138 22.10 11.57 5.42
CA VAL A 138 23.54 11.75 5.71
C VAL A 138 24.06 13.07 5.14
N SER A 139 23.63 13.43 3.92
CA SER A 139 24.00 14.71 3.30
C SER A 139 23.48 15.90 4.12
N PHE A 140 22.25 15.83 4.61
CA PHE A 140 21.68 16.87 5.49
C PHE A 140 22.41 16.93 6.83
N ALA A 141 22.79 15.79 7.41
CA ALA A 141 23.56 15.73 8.65
C ALA A 141 24.94 16.42 8.52
N MET A 142 25.66 16.12 7.43
CA MET A 142 26.94 16.76 7.11
C MET A 142 26.81 18.29 6.97
N VAL A 143 25.81 18.74 6.23
CA VAL A 143 25.56 20.18 6.04
C VAL A 143 25.16 20.86 7.36
N MET A 144 24.34 20.20 8.18
CA MET A 144 23.97 20.72 9.49
C MET A 144 25.18 20.87 10.42
N ASP A 145 26.06 19.88 10.47
CA ASP A 145 27.29 19.92 11.29
C ASP A 145 28.21 21.05 10.83
N CYS A 146 28.42 21.19 9.52
CA CYS A 146 29.24 22.27 8.96
C CYS A 146 28.64 23.66 9.21
N VAL A 147 27.31 23.85 9.13
CA VAL A 147 26.65 25.11 9.52
C VAL A 147 26.80 25.39 11.02
N GLN A 148 26.74 24.36 11.87
CA GLN A 148 26.89 24.51 13.33
C GLN A 148 28.33 24.81 13.76
N THR A 149 29.33 24.26 13.06
CA THR A 149 30.75 24.38 13.41
C THR A 149 31.45 25.55 12.72
N GLN A 150 31.12 25.82 11.45
CA GLN A 150 31.82 26.80 10.60
C GLN A 150 30.92 27.99 10.19
N GLY A 151 29.62 27.93 10.47
CA GLY A 151 28.68 29.02 10.19
C GLY A 151 28.62 29.37 8.70
N ILE A 152 28.89 30.64 8.39
CA ILE A 152 28.78 31.21 7.03
C ILE A 152 29.86 30.65 6.07
N GLN A 153 30.92 30.03 6.59
CA GLN A 153 32.00 29.45 5.78
C GLN A 153 31.62 28.13 5.10
N CYS A 154 30.44 27.57 5.40
CA CYS A 154 29.94 26.32 4.86
C CYS A 154 29.45 26.40 3.38
N GLY A 155 29.77 27.49 2.66
CA GLY A 155 29.36 27.77 1.28
C GLY A 155 28.02 28.53 1.17
N GLU A 156 27.58 28.86 -0.05
CA GLU A 156 26.30 29.54 -0.34
C GLU A 156 25.08 28.63 -0.12
N LEU A 157 24.97 28.02 1.05
CA LEU A 157 23.75 27.35 1.48
C LEU A 157 22.77 28.41 2.00
N SER A 158 21.86 28.83 1.12
CA SER A 158 20.72 29.70 1.43
C SER A 158 19.65 29.06 2.34
N LEU A 159 19.96 27.93 3.00
CA LEU A 159 19.04 27.18 3.84
C LEU A 159 19.33 27.43 5.31
N SER A 160 18.30 27.91 6.05
CA SER A 160 18.40 28.05 7.50
C SER A 160 18.55 26.68 8.20
N LEU A 161 19.23 26.66 9.35
CA LEU A 161 19.37 25.47 10.19
C LEU A 161 18.01 24.84 10.55
N SER A 162 16.99 25.68 10.79
CA SER A 162 15.63 25.21 11.08
C SER A 162 15.00 24.45 9.92
N THR A 163 15.28 24.88 8.68
CA THR A 163 14.81 24.21 7.46
C THR A 163 15.51 22.86 7.30
N LEU A 164 16.83 22.81 7.53
CA LEU A 164 17.60 21.57 7.48
C LEU A 164 17.13 20.55 8.52
N GLN A 165 16.89 20.98 9.76
CA GLN A 165 16.33 20.13 10.83
C GLN A 165 14.96 19.56 10.46
N PHE A 166 14.08 20.38 9.89
CA PHE A 166 12.78 19.93 9.42
C PHE A 166 12.90 18.88 8.32
N LEU A 167 13.74 19.14 7.31
CA LEU A 167 13.99 18.21 6.21
C LEU A 167 14.55 16.89 6.71
N LYS A 168 15.57 16.92 7.58
CA LYS A 168 16.15 15.74 8.23
C LYS A 168 15.09 14.91 8.96
N ARG A 169 14.25 15.53 9.79
CA ARG A 169 13.16 14.81 10.50
C ARG A 169 12.17 14.16 9.54
N ARG A 170 11.84 14.84 8.44
CA ARG A 170 10.97 14.29 7.39
C ARG A 170 11.63 13.12 6.66
N GLU A 171 12.94 13.18 6.39
CA GLU A 171 13.68 12.05 5.82
C GLU A 171 13.69 10.84 6.77
N LEU A 172 13.95 11.06 8.06
CA LEU A 172 13.87 9.99 9.06
C LEU A 172 12.47 9.37 9.14
N ALA A 173 11.40 10.17 9.05
CA ALA A 173 10.04 9.65 8.99
C ALA A 173 9.77 8.82 7.72
N SER A 174 10.35 9.22 6.59
CA SER A 174 10.28 8.46 5.32
C SER A 174 11.06 7.14 5.39
N LEU A 175 12.23 7.16 6.01
CA LEU A 175 13.08 6.00 6.28
C LEU A 175 12.47 5.04 7.30
N PHE A 176 11.65 5.53 8.22
CA PHE A 176 10.82 4.69 9.08
C PHE A 176 9.67 4.05 8.29
N LEU A 177 8.96 4.84 7.49
CA LEU A 177 7.76 4.40 6.80
C LEU A 177 8.05 3.38 5.69
N SER A 178 9.10 3.61 4.89
CA SER A 178 9.35 2.85 3.66
C SER A 178 9.65 1.37 3.90
N PRO A 179 10.50 0.97 4.86
CA PRO A 179 10.72 -0.44 5.18
C PRO A 179 9.46 -1.10 5.75
N TRP A 180 8.62 -0.37 6.50
CA TRP A 180 7.35 -0.90 7.00
C TRP A 180 6.41 -1.22 5.84
N VAL A 181 6.24 -0.29 4.89
CA VAL A 181 5.44 -0.54 3.68
C VAL A 181 6.02 -1.68 2.86
N ALA A 182 7.35 -1.78 2.76
CA ALA A 182 8.02 -2.85 2.04
C ALA A 182 7.74 -4.22 2.66
N LEU A 183 7.78 -4.33 4.00
CA LEU A 183 7.45 -5.59 4.70
C LEU A 183 5.97 -5.98 4.53
N GLU A 184 5.06 -5.01 4.63
CA GLU A 184 3.63 -5.23 4.34
C GLU A 184 3.42 -5.71 2.90
N THR A 185 4.13 -5.12 1.93
CA THR A 185 4.08 -5.51 0.52
C THR A 185 4.72 -6.88 0.28
N ALA A 186 5.84 -7.19 0.93
CA ALA A 186 6.50 -8.48 0.87
C ALA A 186 5.59 -9.59 1.40
N TYR A 187 4.90 -9.35 2.52
CA TYR A 187 3.87 -10.26 3.01
C TYR A 187 2.79 -10.51 1.95
N LEU A 188 2.27 -9.46 1.29
CA LEU A 188 1.29 -9.63 0.22
C LEU A 188 1.85 -10.42 -0.98
N CYS A 189 3.12 -10.24 -1.33
CA CYS A 189 3.79 -11.05 -2.35
C CYS A 189 3.83 -12.54 -1.96
N VAL A 190 4.17 -12.86 -0.71
CA VAL A 190 4.20 -14.25 -0.23
C VAL A 190 2.79 -14.84 -0.14
N ALA A 191 1.84 -14.10 0.44
CA ALA A 191 0.49 -14.59 0.71
C ALA A 191 -0.36 -14.76 -0.57
N ILE A 192 -0.21 -13.87 -1.54
CA ILE A 192 -0.95 -13.93 -2.81
C ILE A 192 -0.17 -14.73 -3.86
N GLY A 193 1.16 -14.63 -3.86
CA GLY A 193 2.07 -15.22 -4.85
C GLY A 193 2.88 -14.17 -5.61
N PHE A 194 4.16 -14.50 -5.84
CA PHE A 194 5.18 -13.66 -6.49
C PHE A 194 5.07 -13.62 -8.03
N CYS A 195 4.86 -14.78 -8.67
CA CYS A 195 4.83 -14.90 -10.13
C CYS A 195 3.45 -15.30 -10.66
N SER A 196 2.72 -16.14 -9.93
CA SER A 196 1.32 -16.49 -10.20
C SER A 196 0.45 -16.10 -9.01
N SER A 197 -0.67 -15.44 -9.29
CA SER A 197 -1.60 -15.04 -8.24
C SER A 197 -2.48 -16.22 -7.86
N ARG A 198 -2.40 -16.69 -6.61
CA ARG A 198 -3.26 -17.77 -6.07
C ARG A 198 -4.73 -17.38 -6.02
N TYR A 199 -5.01 -16.08 -5.97
CA TYR A 199 -6.38 -15.54 -5.93
C TYR A 199 -6.63 -14.60 -7.12
N SER A 200 -7.85 -14.62 -7.67
CA SER A 200 -8.25 -13.70 -8.72
C SER A 200 -8.39 -12.26 -8.19
N ALA A 201 -8.15 -11.26 -9.04
CA ALA A 201 -8.29 -9.84 -8.69
C ALA A 201 -9.68 -9.51 -8.09
N ARG A 202 -10.73 -10.21 -8.55
CA ARG A 202 -12.10 -10.05 -8.01
C ARG A 202 -12.22 -10.49 -6.55
N ARG A 203 -11.54 -11.56 -6.13
CA ARG A 203 -11.50 -12.01 -4.72
C ARG A 203 -10.68 -11.08 -3.83
N LEU A 204 -9.64 -10.46 -4.40
CA LEU A 204 -8.74 -9.52 -3.70
C LEU A 204 -9.25 -8.06 -3.72
N SER A 205 -10.32 -7.77 -4.46
CA SER A 205 -10.93 -6.45 -4.49
C SER A 205 -11.42 -6.04 -3.10
N LEU A 206 -11.08 -4.81 -2.70
CA LEU A 206 -11.52 -4.21 -1.44
C LEU A 206 -12.95 -3.67 -1.52
N SER A 207 -13.36 -3.21 -2.71
CA SER A 207 -14.77 -3.00 -3.03
C SER A 207 -15.41 -4.37 -3.25
N ARG A 208 -16.59 -4.62 -2.67
CA ARG A 208 -17.42 -5.77 -3.04
C ARG A 208 -17.98 -5.46 -4.43
N PRO A 209 -17.42 -5.95 -5.55
CA PRO A 209 -18.02 -5.69 -6.84
C PRO A 209 -19.14 -6.73 -6.94
N THR A 210 -20.31 -6.30 -6.48
CA THR A 210 -21.56 -7.04 -6.44
C THR A 210 -21.49 -8.35 -5.64
N PHE A 211 -22.00 -8.29 -4.41
CA PHE A 211 -22.87 -9.35 -3.93
C PHE A 211 -23.93 -9.55 -5.03
N ASN A 212 -23.65 -10.54 -5.88
CA ASN A 212 -24.36 -11.00 -7.05
C ASN A 212 -25.58 -10.17 -7.45
N LEU A 213 -25.51 -9.43 -8.56
CA LEU A 213 -26.72 -8.98 -9.27
C LEU A 213 -27.65 -10.19 -9.48
N ARG A 214 -27.08 -11.38 -9.70
CA ARG A 214 -27.78 -12.68 -9.70
C ARG A 214 -28.42 -13.08 -8.36
N ALA A 215 -27.84 -12.81 -7.20
CA ALA A 215 -28.45 -13.17 -5.90
C ALA A 215 -29.41 -12.08 -5.39
N ALA A 216 -29.18 -10.81 -5.75
CA ALA A 216 -30.17 -9.75 -5.59
C ALA A 216 -31.38 -10.01 -6.50
N LEU A 217 -31.16 -10.39 -7.76
CA LEU A 217 -32.21 -10.83 -8.68
C LEU A 217 -32.90 -12.10 -8.20
N LEU A 218 -32.18 -13.12 -7.71
CA LEU A 218 -32.83 -14.33 -7.17
C LEU A 218 -33.55 -14.09 -5.83
N ALA A 219 -33.17 -13.05 -5.08
CA ALA A 219 -33.88 -12.64 -3.88
C ALA A 219 -35.14 -11.80 -4.19
N HIS A 220 -35.16 -11.07 -5.30
CA HIS A 220 -36.32 -10.28 -5.74
C HIS A 220 -37.24 -11.04 -6.73
N PHE A 221 -36.69 -12.02 -7.44
CA PHE A 221 -37.37 -12.93 -8.36
C PHE A 221 -37.02 -14.38 -7.97
N PRO A 222 -37.62 -14.93 -6.90
CA PRO A 222 -37.46 -16.33 -6.57
C PRO A 222 -38.01 -17.16 -7.73
N VAL A 223 -37.17 -17.96 -8.38
CA VAL A 223 -37.62 -18.92 -9.39
C VAL A 223 -38.42 -19.99 -8.65
N HIS A 224 -39.75 -19.91 -8.70
CA HIS A 224 -40.60 -20.97 -8.19
C HIS A 224 -40.39 -22.24 -9.04
N PRO A 225 -39.98 -23.37 -8.45
CA PRO A 225 -39.72 -24.61 -9.19
C PRO A 225 -40.96 -25.17 -9.92
N HIS A 226 -42.17 -24.68 -9.61
CA HIS A 226 -43.41 -25.11 -10.25
C HIS A 226 -43.74 -24.41 -11.58
N GLN A 227 -43.04 -23.35 -11.98
CA GLN A 227 -43.29 -22.71 -13.29
C GLN A 227 -42.36 -23.21 -14.40
N ALA A 228 -41.17 -23.72 -14.07
CA ALA A 228 -40.25 -24.28 -15.06
C ALA A 228 -40.76 -25.61 -15.64
N SER A 229 -41.48 -26.42 -14.85
CA SER A 229 -42.11 -27.66 -15.33
C SER A 229 -43.23 -27.40 -16.34
N ASN A 230 -44.00 -26.33 -16.15
CA ASN A 230 -45.14 -26.03 -17.02
C ASN A 230 -44.71 -25.39 -18.34
N ALA A 231 -43.62 -24.60 -18.36
CA ALA A 231 -43.06 -24.06 -19.58
C ALA A 231 -42.36 -25.14 -20.45
N ALA A 232 -41.69 -26.12 -19.81
CA ALA A 232 -41.12 -27.28 -20.50
C ALA A 232 -42.21 -28.24 -21.02
N ALA A 233 -43.30 -28.44 -20.26
CA ALA A 233 -44.44 -29.24 -20.71
C ALA A 233 -45.21 -28.57 -21.87
N ALA A 234 -45.34 -27.24 -21.87
CA ALA A 234 -46.02 -26.50 -22.95
C ALA A 234 -45.22 -26.52 -24.28
N THR A 235 -43.89 -26.52 -24.21
CA THR A 235 -43.03 -26.63 -25.40
C THR A 235 -43.00 -28.06 -25.97
N VAL A 236 -43.08 -29.09 -25.12
CA VAL A 236 -43.21 -30.49 -25.57
C VAL A 236 -44.61 -30.79 -26.13
N ALA A 237 -45.67 -30.20 -25.57
CA ALA A 237 -47.04 -30.36 -26.07
C ALA A 237 -47.27 -29.66 -27.43
N SER A 238 -46.52 -28.59 -27.73
CA SER A 238 -46.54 -27.91 -29.04
C SER A 238 -45.89 -28.73 -30.17
N SER A 239 -45.13 -29.79 -29.86
CA SER A 239 -44.40 -30.60 -30.85
C SER A 239 -45.15 -31.85 -31.33
N LYS A 240 -46.34 -32.14 -30.80
CA LYS A 240 -47.16 -33.29 -31.22
C LYS A 240 -48.54 -32.84 -31.73
N ARG A 241 -48.59 -32.32 -32.96
CA ARG A 241 -49.80 -32.34 -33.78
C ARG A 241 -49.55 -33.26 -34.98
N PRO A 242 -50.38 -34.30 -35.21
CA PRO A 242 -50.23 -35.16 -36.38
C PRO A 242 -50.77 -34.40 -37.60
N ARG A 243 -49.98 -34.30 -38.67
CA ARG A 243 -50.52 -33.98 -40.00
C ARG A 243 -50.92 -35.28 -40.66
N PHE A 244 -52.22 -35.51 -40.77
CA PHE A 244 -52.79 -36.49 -41.67
C PHE A 244 -52.67 -36.01 -43.13
N ALA A 245 -52.53 -37.04 -43.98
CA ALA A 245 -52.50 -37.13 -45.44
C ALA A 245 -53.25 -36.08 -46.27
N VAL A 246 -52.67 -35.80 -47.45
CA VAL A 246 -53.30 -35.97 -48.76
C VAL A 246 -52.31 -36.68 -49.66
#